data_AF-A0A957X2I1-F1
#
_entry.id   AF-A0A957X2I1-F1
#
_cell.length_a   1.000
_cell.length_b   1.000
_cell.length_c   1.000
_cell.angle_alpha   90.00
_cell.angle_beta   90.00
_cell.angle_gamma   90.00
#
_symmetry.space_group_name_H-M   'P 1'
#
loop_
_entity.id
_entity.type
_entity.pdbx_description
1 polymer ?
#
loop_
_entity_poly.entity_id
_entity_poly.type
_entity_poly.pdbx_seq_one_letter_code
_entity_poly.pdbx_strand_id
1 'polypeptide(L)'
;MPHPSKAVADFLEHQNSARPAHFIPIYEPTLGAQEEAYLLDTIRSGWISSNGKYIKEFEQRFAAFCGVAHGVSVSNGTTALHLILHALGIGPGD
;
A
#
# COMPACT_ATOMS: atom_id res chain seq x y z
N MET A 1 -10.55 3.82 -17.49
CA MET A 1 -9.65 3.41 -16.39
C MET A 1 -8.89 2.17 -16.83
N PRO A 2 -7.59 2.01 -16.53
CA PRO A 2 -6.87 0.79 -16.92
C PRO A 2 -7.47 -0.40 -16.18
N HIS A 3 -7.87 -1.42 -16.92
CA HIS A 3 -8.41 -2.67 -16.36
C HIS A 3 -7.30 -3.44 -15.62
N PRO A 4 -7.64 -4.18 -14.53
CA PRO A 4 -6.72 -5.16 -13.95
C PRO A 4 -6.22 -6.13 -15.02
N SER A 5 -4.99 -6.61 -14.84
CA SER A 5 -4.53 -7.75 -15.63
C SER A 5 -5.44 -8.95 -15.41
N LYS A 6 -5.43 -9.89 -16.37
CA LYS A 6 -6.22 -11.11 -16.24
C LYS A 6 -5.92 -11.85 -14.92
N ALA A 7 -4.66 -11.91 -14.49
CA ALA A 7 -4.28 -12.60 -13.26
C ALA A 7 -4.82 -11.92 -12.00
N VAL A 8 -4.81 -10.57 -11.94
CA VAL A 8 -5.37 -9.81 -10.82
C VAL A 8 -6.89 -9.90 -10.81
N ALA A 9 -7.52 -9.82 -11.99
CA ALA A 9 -8.97 -10.00 -12.14
C ALA A 9 -9.40 -11.39 -11.67
N ASP A 10 -8.73 -12.46 -12.13
CA ASP A 10 -9.01 -13.85 -11.75
C ASP A 10 -8.86 -14.07 -10.23
N PHE A 11 -7.84 -13.45 -9.60
CA PHE A 11 -7.65 -13.52 -8.14
C PHE A 11 -8.78 -12.81 -7.38
N LEU A 12 -9.16 -11.60 -7.80
CA LEU A 12 -10.24 -10.84 -7.18
C LEU A 12 -11.59 -11.56 -7.38
N GLU A 13 -11.84 -12.12 -8.56
CA GLU A 13 -13.02 -12.97 -8.83
C GLU A 13 -13.03 -14.21 -7.94
N HIS A 14 -11.89 -14.87 -7.75
CA HIS A 14 -11.80 -16.02 -6.83
C HIS A 14 -12.09 -15.61 -5.38
N GLN A 15 -11.53 -14.50 -4.89
CA GLN A 15 -11.83 -13.97 -3.56
C GLN A 15 -13.33 -13.62 -3.40
N ASN A 16 -13.96 -13.22 -4.50
CA ASN A 16 -15.35 -12.78 -4.51
C ASN A 16 -16.34 -13.93 -4.80
N SER A 17 -15.86 -15.13 -5.15
CA SER A 17 -16.66 -16.24 -5.64
C SER A 17 -17.69 -16.80 -4.64
N ALA A 18 -17.49 -16.56 -3.34
CA ALA A 18 -18.43 -16.95 -2.28
C ALA A 18 -19.52 -15.91 -1.97
N ARG A 19 -19.54 -14.76 -2.65
CA ARG A 19 -20.49 -13.66 -2.37
C ARG A 19 -21.90 -13.97 -2.93
N PRO A 20 -22.98 -13.66 -2.20
CA PRO A 20 -24.34 -13.76 -2.73
C PRO A 20 -24.54 -12.90 -3.98
N ALA A 21 -25.51 -13.27 -4.83
CA ALA A 21 -25.80 -12.62 -6.13
C ALA A 21 -26.16 -11.11 -6.06
N HIS A 22 -26.45 -10.58 -4.87
CA HIS A 22 -26.76 -9.16 -4.64
C HIS A 22 -25.90 -8.54 -3.52
N PHE A 23 -24.69 -9.05 -3.35
CA PHE A 23 -23.75 -8.54 -2.35
C PHE A 23 -23.13 -7.21 -2.80
N ILE A 24 -23.24 -6.19 -1.94
CA ILE A 24 -22.58 -4.89 -2.14
C ILE A 24 -21.48 -4.78 -1.07
N PRO A 25 -20.18 -4.80 -1.44
CA PRO A 25 -19.10 -4.66 -0.48
C PRO A 25 -19.09 -3.27 0.13
N ILE A 26 -18.70 -3.17 1.41
CA ILE A 26 -18.41 -1.88 2.06
C ILE A 26 -17.17 -1.23 1.42
N TYR A 27 -16.18 -2.05 1.05
CA TYR A 27 -14.94 -1.61 0.43
C TYR A 27 -14.39 -2.72 -0.49
N GLU A 28 -13.81 -2.29 -1.61
CA GLU A 28 -13.08 -3.15 -2.53
C GLU A 28 -11.86 -2.39 -3.09
N PRO A 29 -10.63 -2.94 -2.97
CA PRO A 29 -9.45 -2.29 -3.50
C PRO A 29 -9.51 -2.28 -5.03
N THR A 30 -9.24 -1.12 -5.63
CA THR A 30 -9.03 -1.03 -7.08
C THR A 30 -7.55 -1.28 -7.37
N LEU A 31 -7.26 -2.43 -7.96
CA LEU A 31 -5.92 -2.82 -8.40
C LEU A 31 -5.94 -3.00 -9.92
N GLY A 32 -5.03 -2.34 -10.63
CA GLY A 32 -4.96 -2.30 -12.09
C GLY A 32 -3.63 -2.80 -12.64
N ALA A 33 -3.42 -2.58 -13.94
CA ALA A 33 -2.19 -2.98 -14.63
C ALA A 33 -0.92 -2.28 -14.10
N GLN A 34 -1.04 -1.09 -13.52
CA GLN A 34 0.13 -0.36 -12.98
C GLN A 34 0.63 -0.99 -11.68
N GLU A 35 -0.29 -1.35 -10.79
CA GLU A 35 0.03 -2.01 -9.52
C GLU A 35 0.73 -3.35 -9.77
N GLU A 36 0.24 -4.13 -10.73
CA GLU A 36 0.90 -5.38 -11.15
C GLU A 36 2.28 -5.12 -11.76
N ALA A 37 2.42 -4.11 -12.63
CA ALA A 37 3.69 -3.79 -13.26
C ALA A 37 4.77 -3.44 -12.22
N TYR A 38 4.43 -2.63 -11.21
CA TYR A 38 5.34 -2.28 -10.11
C TYR A 38 5.69 -3.48 -9.24
N LEU A 39 4.72 -4.35 -8.95
CA LEU A 39 4.94 -5.59 -8.20
C LEU A 39 5.92 -6.52 -8.94
N LEU A 40 5.68 -6.76 -10.23
CA LEU A 40 6.53 -7.63 -11.05
C LEU A 40 7.93 -7.07 -11.21
N ASP A 41 8.06 -5.76 -11.41
CA ASP A 41 9.36 -5.09 -11.46
C ASP A 41 10.10 -5.21 -10.12
N THR A 42 9.40 -5.06 -8.98
CA THR A 42 9.99 -5.27 -7.64
C THR A 42 10.54 -6.68 -7.49
N ILE A 43 9.75 -7.70 -7.85
CA ILE A 43 10.16 -9.11 -7.80
C ILE A 43 11.38 -9.36 -8.70
N ARG A 44 11.36 -8.85 -9.93
CA ARG A 44 12.45 -9.02 -10.90
C ARG A 44 13.73 -8.31 -10.46
N SER A 45 13.62 -7.20 -9.73
CA SER A 45 14.77 -6.46 -9.21
C SER A 45 15.48 -7.15 -8.04
N GLY A 46 14.82 -8.11 -7.37
CA GLY A 46 15.31 -8.75 -6.14
C GLY A 46 15.17 -7.89 -4.87
N TRP A 47 14.83 -6.60 -4.99
CA TRP A 47 14.56 -5.71 -3.87
C TRP A 47 13.13 -5.89 -3.34
N ILE A 48 12.88 -7.05 -2.72
CA ILE A 48 11.53 -7.48 -2.29
C ILE A 48 11.23 -7.22 -0.80
N SER A 49 12.15 -6.58 -0.08
CA SER A 49 12.04 -6.36 1.37
C SER A 49 11.86 -4.86 1.70
N SER A 50 12.22 -4.45 2.90
CA SER A 50 12.06 -3.09 3.43
C SER A 50 13.00 -2.04 2.81
N ASN A 51 13.54 -2.31 1.62
CA ASN A 51 14.35 -1.36 0.86
C ASN A 51 14.11 -1.55 -0.65
N GLY A 52 14.22 -0.47 -1.42
CA GLY A 52 14.01 -0.47 -2.87
C GLY A 52 13.55 0.87 -3.41
N LYS A 53 13.62 1.05 -4.73
CA LYS A 53 13.28 2.33 -5.39
C LYS A 53 11.85 2.81 -5.09
N TYR A 54 10.89 1.88 -5.05
CA TYR A 54 9.48 2.21 -4.86
C TYR A 54 9.18 2.77 -3.47
N ILE A 55 9.97 2.41 -2.44
CA ILE A 55 9.83 2.98 -1.09
C ILE A 55 10.20 4.47 -1.12
N LYS A 56 11.39 4.78 -1.64
CA LYS A 56 11.88 6.15 -1.73
C LYS A 56 11.00 7.03 -2.63
N GLU A 57 10.55 6.48 -3.76
CA GLU A 57 9.63 7.18 -4.66
C GLU A 57 8.27 7.44 -3.99
N PHE A 58 7.73 6.46 -3.26
CA PHE A 58 6.48 6.63 -2.51
C PHE A 58 6.62 7.71 -1.44
N GLU A 59 7.67 7.66 -0.62
CA GLU A 59 7.93 8.66 0.43
C GLU A 59 8.02 10.08 -0.14
N GLN A 60 8.77 10.27 -1.23
CA GLN A 60 8.92 11.57 -1.89
C GLN A 60 7.59 12.08 -2.46
N ARG A 61 6.87 11.23 -3.20
CA ARG A 61 5.60 11.60 -3.85
C ARG A 61 4.51 11.85 -2.82
N PHE A 62 4.45 11.05 -1.76
CA PHE A 62 3.46 11.17 -0.71
C PHE A 62 3.72 12.41 0.17
N ALA A 63 4.99 12.71 0.49
CA ALA A 63 5.35 13.95 1.17
C ALA A 63 4.93 15.18 0.35
N ALA A 64 5.22 15.18 -0.96
CA ALA A 64 4.81 16.24 -1.87
C ALA A 64 3.28 16.37 -1.96
N PHE A 65 2.56 15.25 -2.04
CA PHE A 65 1.09 15.23 -2.02
C PHE A 65 0.51 15.85 -0.74
N CYS A 66 1.10 15.55 0.41
CA CYS A 66 0.69 16.10 1.71
C CYS A 66 1.19 17.54 1.96
N GLY A 67 2.03 18.10 1.09
CA GLY A 67 2.61 19.44 1.28
C GLY A 67 3.64 19.53 2.41
N VAL A 68 4.33 18.43 2.73
CA VAL A 68 5.35 18.36 3.79
C VAL A 68 6.73 18.05 3.24
N ALA A 69 7.78 18.40 3.99
CA ALA A 69 9.17 18.21 3.55
C ALA A 69 9.60 16.74 3.51
N HIS A 70 9.04 15.89 4.37
CA HIS A 70 9.47 14.51 4.56
C HIS A 70 8.28 13.56 4.70
N GLY A 71 8.44 12.35 4.17
CA GLY A 71 7.54 11.22 4.37
C GLY A 71 8.39 10.00 4.77
N VAL A 72 7.88 9.21 5.71
CA VAL A 72 8.53 7.97 6.16
C VAL A 72 7.51 6.85 6.06
N SER A 73 7.82 5.83 5.27
CA SER A 73 6.98 4.66 5.10
C SER A 73 7.16 3.68 6.25
N VAL A 74 6.07 3.04 6.65
CA VAL A 74 6.04 2.00 7.68
C VAL A 74 5.04 0.92 7.27
N SER A 75 5.01 -0.19 8.01
CA SER A 75 4.18 -1.35 7.68
C SER A 75 2.67 -1.11 7.78
N ASN A 76 2.21 -0.16 8.61
CA ASN A 76 0.80 0.23 8.73
C ASN A 76 0.64 1.52 9.58
N GLY A 77 -0.60 2.03 9.65
CA GLY A 77 -0.94 3.25 10.41
C GLY A 77 -0.72 3.15 11.93
N THR A 78 -0.96 1.99 12.54
CA THR A 78 -0.70 1.81 13.99
C THR A 78 0.78 1.91 14.31
N THR A 79 1.63 1.29 13.49
CA THR A 79 3.09 1.42 13.61
C THR A 79 3.56 2.86 13.36
N ALA A 80 2.90 3.60 12.44
CA ALA A 80 3.20 5.02 12.22
C ALA A 80 2.96 5.84 13.49
N LEU A 81 1.79 5.68 14.11
CA LEU A 81 1.45 6.39 15.35
C LEU A 81 2.38 6.00 16.50
N HIS A 82 2.67 4.70 16.65
CA HIS A 82 3.60 4.23 17.68
C HIS A 82 5.01 4.83 17.48
N LEU A 83 5.51 4.84 16.24
CA LEU A 83 6.80 5.45 15.91
C LEU A 83 6.82 6.95 16.21
N ILE A 84 5.74 7.68 15.89
CA ILE A 84 5.64 9.12 16.16
C ILE A 84 5.69 9.40 17.66
N LEU A 85 4.89 8.69 18.46
CA LEU A 85 4.89 8.86 19.92
C LEU A 85 6.28 8.56 20.51
N HIS A 86 6.90 7.47 20.06
CA HIS A 86 8.24 7.10 20.49
C HIS A 86 9.31 8.14 20.09
N ALA A 87 9.25 8.65 18.87
CA ALA A 87 10.18 9.66 18.37
C ALA A 87 10.03 11.02 19.09
N LEU A 88 8.82 11.35 19.54
CA LEU A 88 8.54 12.53 20.37
C LEU A 88 8.94 12.32 21.85
N GLY A 89 9.31 11.11 22.24
CA GLY A 89 9.68 10.78 23.62
C GLY A 89 8.49 10.67 24.58
N ILE A 90 7.27 10.50 24.05
CA ILE A 90 6.04 10.42 24.84
C ILE A 90 5.99 9.09 25.61
N GLY A 91 5.68 9.15 26.90
CA GLY A 91 5.64 8.04 27.83
C GLY A 91 4.66 8.24 28.99
N PRO A 92 4.78 7.43 30.06
CA PRO A 92 3.87 7.48 31.19
C PRO A 92 3.92 8.84 31.91
N GLY A 93 2.78 9.52 31.98
CA GLY A 93 2.64 10.79 32.70
C GLY A 93 2.71 12.05 31.82
N ASP A 94 2.92 11.89 30.51
CA ASP A 94 2.72 12.94 29.51
C ASP A 94 1.23 13.13 29.12
#